data_AF-G8SCB0-F1
#
_entry.id   AF-G8SCB0-F1
#
_cell.length_a   1.000
_cell.length_b   1.000
_cell.length_c   1.000
_cell.angle_alpha   90.00
_cell.angle_beta   90.00
_cell.angle_gamma   90.00
#
_symmetry.space_group_name_H-M   'P 1'
#
loop_
_entity.id
_entity.type
_entity.pdbx_description
1 polymer ?
#
loop_
_entity_poly.entity_id
_entity_poly.type
_entity_poly.pdbx_seq_one_letter_code
_entity_poly.pdbx_strand_id
1 'polypeptide(L)'
;MRRYLLILALGLVCLTSADTVGVRLVAWPAPARSSGPLVAHPGWTSCAGVDASDESALALPLLDDTFTPVAAVSCAVGPDRTAVPGGAGALAVVLQERRFEDVGTLVAALRQPDRTAVRSDALVDGDLLCTLEKRPVPWVAVIDAHGRWVHPGLPVEACGQVSHRLLDLIRAMPATRVVTTPLH
;
A
#
# COMPACT_ATOMS: atom_id res chain seq x y z
N MET A 1 -85.70 -2.21 9.94
CA MET A 1 -86.06 -3.58 9.50
C MET A 1 -84.94 -4.13 8.63
N ARG A 2 -84.50 -5.37 8.91
CA ARG A 2 -83.70 -6.32 8.08
C ARG A 2 -82.33 -5.84 7.57
N ARG A 3 -81.24 -6.31 8.20
CA ARG A 3 -80.48 -7.56 7.87
C ARG A 3 -79.78 -7.51 6.51
N TYR A 4 -78.47 -7.24 6.52
CA TYR A 4 -77.52 -7.93 5.65
C TYR A 4 -76.26 -8.26 6.45
N LEU A 5 -75.94 -9.55 6.46
CA LEU A 5 -74.79 -10.17 7.09
C LEU A 5 -74.27 -11.12 6.01
N LEU A 6 -73.07 -10.86 5.47
CA LEU A 6 -72.28 -11.87 4.73
C LEU A 6 -70.82 -11.39 4.58
N ILE A 7 -69.93 -11.88 5.46
CA ILE A 7 -68.86 -12.88 5.23
C ILE A 7 -67.49 -12.26 4.83
N LEU A 8 -66.57 -12.33 5.80
CA LEU A 8 -65.11 -12.55 5.74
C LEU A 8 -64.43 -12.74 4.38
N ALA A 9 -63.33 -12.00 4.17
CA ALA A 9 -62.10 -12.55 3.58
C ALA A 9 -60.86 -11.79 4.08
N LEU A 10 -59.95 -12.53 4.72
CA LEU A 10 -58.59 -12.14 5.07
C LEU A 10 -57.76 -11.79 3.82
N GLY A 11 -56.81 -10.87 3.95
CA GLY A 11 -55.80 -10.61 2.93
C GLY A 11 -54.77 -9.58 3.34
N LEU A 12 -53.95 -9.90 4.34
CA LEU A 12 -52.69 -9.22 4.64
C LEU A 12 -51.70 -9.50 3.50
N VAL A 13 -51.22 -8.49 2.77
CA VAL A 13 -49.96 -8.59 2.03
C VAL A 13 -49.22 -7.24 2.11
N CYS A 14 -48.24 -7.20 3.02
CA CYS A 14 -47.08 -6.31 2.94
C CYS A 14 -46.30 -6.61 1.65
N LEU A 15 -46.06 -5.62 0.80
CA LEU A 15 -44.99 -5.66 -0.19
C LEU A 15 -44.17 -4.39 -0.07
N THR A 16 -43.32 -4.36 0.96
CA THR A 16 -42.12 -3.54 1.01
C THR A 16 -40.96 -4.41 0.54
N SER A 17 -40.42 -4.13 -0.64
CA SER A 17 -39.04 -4.47 -0.93
C SER A 17 -38.49 -3.42 -1.89
N ALA A 18 -37.90 -2.38 -1.31
CA ALA A 18 -36.86 -1.63 -2.00
C ALA A 18 -35.69 -2.60 -2.17
N ASP A 19 -35.51 -3.11 -3.39
CA ASP A 19 -34.32 -3.86 -3.77
C ASP A 19 -33.12 -2.90 -3.76
N THR A 20 -32.54 -2.68 -2.58
CA THR A 20 -31.16 -2.22 -2.49
C THR A 20 -30.29 -3.36 -2.99
N VAL A 21 -29.88 -3.27 -4.26
CA VAL A 21 -28.79 -4.07 -4.81
C VAL A 21 -27.54 -3.71 -4.01
N GLY A 22 -27.30 -4.45 -2.94
CA GLY A 22 -26.12 -4.33 -2.11
C GLY A 22 -24.93 -4.83 -2.91
N VAL A 23 -24.22 -3.91 -3.56
CA VAL A 23 -22.91 -4.19 -4.15
C VAL A 23 -21.97 -4.55 -3.00
N ARG A 24 -21.75 -5.85 -2.78
CA ARG A 24 -20.72 -6.33 -1.85
C ARG A 24 -19.36 -6.03 -2.47
N LEU A 25 -18.70 -4.97 -1.99
CA LEU A 25 -17.29 -4.73 -2.28
C LEU A 25 -16.48 -5.77 -1.50
N VAL A 26 -15.90 -6.72 -2.22
CA VAL A 26 -15.04 -7.76 -1.64
C VAL A 26 -13.70 -7.12 -1.31
N ALA A 27 -13.26 -7.24 -0.05
CA ALA A 27 -11.92 -6.80 0.36
C ALA A 27 -10.86 -7.48 -0.52
N TRP A 28 -9.87 -6.71 -0.97
CA TRP A 28 -8.74 -7.30 -1.69
C TRP A 28 -7.96 -8.20 -0.72
N PRO A 29 -7.69 -9.47 -1.04
CA PRO A 29 -6.88 -10.29 -0.17
C PRO A 29 -5.49 -9.67 -0.08
N ALA A 30 -5.10 -9.21 1.12
CA ALA A 30 -3.74 -8.77 1.38
C ALA A 30 -2.78 -9.92 1.03
N PRO A 31 -1.66 -9.66 0.33
CA PRO A 31 -0.65 -10.67 0.10
C PRO A 31 -0.21 -11.30 1.42
N ALA A 32 -0.08 -12.62 1.46
CA ALA A 32 0.45 -13.29 2.63
C ALA A 32 1.91 -12.86 2.84
N ARG A 33 2.22 -12.31 4.01
CA ARG A 33 3.56 -11.89 4.37
C ARG A 33 4.48 -13.11 4.51
N SER A 34 5.68 -13.00 3.97
CA SER A 34 6.76 -13.95 4.20
C SER A 34 7.16 -13.94 5.67
N SER A 35 7.31 -15.13 6.26
CA SER A 35 7.84 -15.32 7.61
C SER A 35 9.36 -15.43 7.66
N GLY A 36 10.04 -15.23 6.51
CA GLY A 36 11.50 -15.28 6.42
C GLY A 36 12.18 -14.09 7.12
N PRO A 37 13.51 -14.17 7.32
CA PRO A 37 14.28 -13.05 7.87
C PRO A 37 14.35 -11.89 6.87
N LEU A 38 14.58 -10.68 7.39
CA LEU A 38 14.98 -9.53 6.57
C LEU A 38 16.29 -9.86 5.84
N VAL A 39 16.32 -9.57 4.53
CA VAL A 39 17.51 -9.79 3.69
C VAL A 39 18.30 -8.49 3.64
N ALA A 40 19.48 -8.50 4.26
CA ALA A 40 20.42 -7.38 4.21
C ALA A 40 21.39 -7.51 3.04
N HIS A 41 21.52 -6.45 2.28
CA HIS A 41 22.43 -6.33 1.15
C HIS A 41 23.62 -5.43 1.51
N PRO A 42 24.81 -5.67 0.95
CA PRO A 42 25.94 -4.79 1.13
C PRO A 42 25.71 -3.47 0.37
N GLY A 43 26.08 -2.34 1.00
CA GLY A 43 26.32 -1.05 0.34
C GLY A 43 25.19 -0.52 -0.56
N TRP A 44 24.42 0.46 -0.09
CA TRP A 44 23.53 1.19 -1.01
C TRP A 44 24.33 2.09 -1.96
N THR A 45 24.07 2.00 -3.26
CA THR A 45 24.70 2.87 -4.27
C THR A 45 23.73 3.90 -4.81
N SER A 46 22.65 3.45 -5.45
CA SER A 46 21.67 4.33 -6.09
C SER A 46 20.37 3.59 -6.43
N CYS A 47 19.31 4.32 -6.75
CA CYS A 47 18.07 3.79 -7.33
C CYS A 47 18.21 3.21 -8.74
N ALA A 48 19.38 3.28 -9.38
CA ALA A 48 19.52 2.74 -10.72
C ALA A 48 19.42 1.20 -10.70
N GLY A 49 18.59 0.65 -11.60
CA GLY A 49 18.28 -0.79 -11.65
C GLY A 49 17.16 -1.24 -10.72
N VAL A 50 16.59 -0.34 -9.91
CA VAL A 50 15.37 -0.62 -9.14
C VAL A 50 14.17 -0.65 -10.09
N ASP A 51 13.31 -1.66 -9.94
CA ASP A 51 11.98 -1.64 -10.53
C ASP A 51 11.02 -0.90 -9.59
N ALA A 52 10.70 0.36 -9.92
CA ALA A 52 9.78 1.17 -9.11
C ALA A 52 8.31 0.71 -9.19
N SER A 53 8.00 -0.27 -10.04
CA SER A 53 6.69 -0.91 -10.11
C SER A 53 6.60 -2.21 -9.30
N ASP A 54 7.71 -2.62 -8.66
CA ASP A 54 7.76 -3.81 -7.82
C ASP A 54 6.86 -3.65 -6.58
N GLU A 55 5.88 -4.54 -6.46
CA GLU A 55 4.95 -4.60 -5.33
C GLU A 55 5.36 -5.68 -4.30
N SER A 56 6.55 -6.29 -4.45
CA SER A 56 7.06 -7.35 -3.56
C SER A 56 7.07 -6.93 -2.10
N ALA A 57 7.25 -5.64 -1.82
CA ALA A 57 7.22 -5.06 -0.47
C ALA A 57 5.90 -5.34 0.29
N LEU A 58 4.79 -5.67 -0.39
CA LEU A 58 3.56 -6.09 0.30
C LEU A 58 3.67 -7.49 0.91
N ALA A 59 4.57 -8.32 0.40
CA ALA A 59 4.78 -9.70 0.84
C ALA A 59 6.09 -9.90 1.64
N LEU A 60 6.99 -8.91 1.67
CA LEU A 60 8.26 -9.03 2.41
C LEU A 60 8.07 -8.97 3.95
N PRO A 61 9.01 -9.50 4.74
CA PRO A 61 8.99 -9.37 6.20
C PRO A 61 9.00 -7.90 6.63
N LEU A 62 8.25 -7.55 7.69
CA LEU A 62 8.30 -6.20 8.26
C LEU A 62 9.70 -5.88 8.78
N LEU A 63 10.02 -4.59 8.85
CA LEU A 63 11.18 -4.14 9.59
C LEU A 63 11.01 -4.52 11.07
N ASP A 64 12.04 -5.10 11.68
CA ASP A 64 12.08 -5.43 13.10
C ASP A 64 13.27 -4.75 13.79
N ASP A 65 13.54 -5.15 15.03
CA ASP A 65 14.64 -4.60 15.84
C ASP A 65 16.02 -5.22 15.53
N THR A 66 16.09 -6.22 14.65
CA THR A 66 17.38 -6.85 14.26
C THR A 66 18.19 -5.97 13.31
N PHE A 67 17.54 -4.98 12.68
CA PHE A 67 18.17 -3.98 11.83
C PHE A 67 17.95 -2.59 12.44
N THR A 68 19.03 -1.79 12.54
CA THR A 68 19.01 -0.44 13.11
C THR A 68 19.27 0.59 12.01
N PRO A 69 18.23 1.20 11.43
CA PRO A 69 18.39 2.23 10.42
C PRO A 69 18.97 3.51 10.97
N VAL A 70 19.85 4.12 10.19
CA VAL A 70 20.34 5.50 10.39
C VAL A 70 20.01 6.40 9.20
N ALA A 71 19.65 5.80 8.06
CA ALA A 71 19.20 6.51 6.87
C ALA A 71 18.16 5.67 6.12
N ALA A 72 17.47 6.30 5.18
CA ALA A 72 16.52 5.64 4.29
C ALA A 72 16.55 6.25 2.91
N VAL A 73 16.13 5.47 1.92
CA VAL A 73 15.99 5.90 0.54
C VAL A 73 14.62 5.51 0.01
N SER A 74 14.02 6.37 -0.80
CA SER A 74 12.87 6.00 -1.62
C SER A 74 13.17 6.22 -3.09
N CYS A 75 12.86 5.25 -3.92
CA CYS A 75 12.98 5.32 -5.36
C CYS A 75 11.60 5.52 -5.96
N ALA A 76 11.43 6.56 -6.77
CA ALA A 76 10.18 6.84 -7.45
C ALA A 76 10.45 7.34 -8.87
N VAL A 77 9.48 7.15 -9.76
CA VAL A 77 9.50 7.77 -11.08
C VAL A 77 9.48 9.30 -10.91
N GLY A 78 10.54 9.95 -11.38
CA GLY A 78 10.65 11.41 -11.41
C GLY A 78 9.95 12.02 -12.63
N PRO A 79 9.79 13.36 -12.65
CA PRO A 79 9.30 14.07 -13.84
C PRO A 79 10.32 14.09 -14.99
N ASP A 80 11.60 13.83 -14.67
CA ASP A 80 12.70 13.92 -15.61
C ASP A 80 12.73 12.73 -16.58
N ARG A 81 13.18 13.01 -17.80
CA ARG A 81 13.38 12.03 -18.86
C ARG A 81 14.76 12.21 -19.47
N THR A 82 15.38 11.11 -19.90
CA THR A 82 16.67 11.13 -20.58
C THR A 82 16.59 10.40 -21.92
N ALA A 83 17.43 10.77 -22.88
CA ALA A 83 17.52 10.04 -24.14
C ALA A 83 18.07 8.62 -23.92
N VAL A 84 17.49 7.64 -24.62
CA VAL A 84 18.04 6.28 -24.71
C VAL A 84 19.17 6.29 -25.73
N PRO A 85 20.42 5.95 -25.36
CA PRO A 85 21.52 5.88 -26.32
C PRO A 85 21.21 4.88 -27.44
N GLY A 86 21.38 5.30 -28.70
CA GLY A 86 21.07 4.47 -29.88
C GLY A 86 19.57 4.29 -30.16
N GLY A 87 18.68 4.77 -29.30
CA GLY A 87 17.25 4.85 -29.59
C GLY A 87 16.97 6.06 -30.46
N ALA A 88 16.23 5.89 -31.56
CA ALA A 88 15.87 6.93 -32.52
C ALA A 88 14.97 8.04 -31.91
N GLY A 89 15.51 8.84 -30.98
CA GLY A 89 14.78 9.86 -30.22
C GLY A 89 13.96 9.30 -29.05
N ALA A 90 14.13 8.03 -28.68
CA ALA A 90 13.41 7.44 -27.55
C ALA A 90 13.86 8.05 -26.21
N LEU A 91 12.90 8.31 -25.31
CA LEU A 91 13.16 8.82 -23.97
C LEU A 91 12.90 7.74 -22.91
N ALA A 92 13.84 7.56 -21.99
CA ALA A 92 13.70 6.77 -20.78
C ALA A 92 13.23 7.64 -19.61
N VAL A 93 12.44 7.03 -18.73
CA VAL A 93 12.07 7.60 -17.44
C VAL A 93 13.27 7.55 -16.50
N VAL A 94 13.51 8.61 -15.74
CA VAL A 94 14.57 8.68 -14.74
C VAL A 94 13.97 8.42 -13.36
N LEU A 95 14.57 7.50 -12.60
CA LEU A 95 14.22 7.34 -11.20
C LEU A 95 14.81 8.48 -10.39
N GLN A 96 13.99 9.05 -9.52
CA GLN A 96 14.38 10.05 -8.56
C GLN A 96 14.61 9.34 -7.22
N GLU A 97 15.83 9.47 -6.69
CA GLU A 97 16.17 9.03 -5.35
C GLU A 97 15.86 10.16 -4.37
N ARG A 98 15.24 9.80 -3.25
CA ARG A 98 15.10 10.69 -2.09
C ARG A 98 15.80 10.03 -0.91
N ARG A 99 16.71 10.77 -0.29
CA ARG A 99 17.47 10.33 0.89
C ARG A 99 16.94 11.00 2.14
N PHE A 100 16.68 10.20 3.16
CA PHE A 100 16.19 10.62 4.47
C PHE A 100 17.27 10.33 5.52
N GLU A 101 17.67 11.34 6.29
CA GLU A 101 18.68 11.21 7.36
C GLU A 101 18.02 11.15 8.75
N ASP A 102 17.00 11.97 9.00
CA ASP A 102 16.16 11.84 10.19
C ASP A 102 15.05 10.80 9.96
N VAL A 103 15.37 9.54 10.26
CA VAL A 103 14.52 8.39 9.91
C VAL A 103 13.65 7.88 11.04
N GLY A 104 13.74 8.42 12.26
CA GLY A 104 13.06 7.84 13.44
C GLY A 104 11.56 7.64 13.24
N THR A 105 10.86 8.65 12.71
CA THR A 105 9.41 8.56 12.44
C THR A 105 9.07 7.58 11.31
N LEU A 106 9.92 7.50 10.28
CA LEU A 106 9.75 6.57 9.17
C LEU A 106 9.95 5.12 9.64
N VAL A 107 10.99 4.86 10.43
CA VAL A 107 11.27 3.55 11.03
C VAL A 107 10.12 3.11 11.91
N ALA A 108 9.60 4.00 12.75
CA ALA A 108 8.44 3.71 13.59
C ALA A 108 7.20 3.35 12.78
N ALA A 109 7.00 3.96 11.60
CA ALA A 109 5.91 3.61 10.69
C ALA A 109 6.16 2.25 10.01
N LEU A 110 7.37 1.98 9.51
CA LEU A 110 7.74 0.72 8.85
C LEU A 110 7.65 -0.51 9.77
N ARG A 111 7.79 -0.32 11.08
CA ARG A 111 7.65 -1.38 12.09
C ARG A 111 6.21 -1.64 12.52
N GLN A 112 5.24 -0.88 12.02
CA GLN A 112 3.85 -1.10 12.40
C GLN A 112 3.39 -2.47 11.89
N PRO A 113 2.67 -3.25 12.71
CA PRO A 113 2.06 -4.47 12.23
C PRO A 113 0.97 -4.14 11.21
N ASP A 114 0.71 -5.09 10.30
CA ASP A 114 -0.44 -5.01 9.41
C ASP A 114 -1.73 -4.94 10.23
N ARG A 115 -2.68 -4.13 9.77
CA ARG A 115 -4.03 -4.18 10.33
C ARG A 115 -4.72 -5.44 9.83
N THR A 116 -5.23 -6.24 10.76
CA THR A 116 -6.03 -7.40 10.43
C THR A 116 -7.22 -7.00 9.57
N ALA A 117 -7.39 -7.66 8.43
CA ALA A 117 -8.58 -7.53 7.62
C ALA A 117 -9.81 -7.81 8.49
N VAL A 118 -10.78 -6.90 8.47
CA VAL A 118 -12.06 -7.17 9.13
C VAL A 118 -12.67 -8.34 8.39
N ARG A 119 -12.93 -9.46 9.09
CA ARG A 119 -13.60 -10.60 8.47
C ARG A 119 -14.92 -10.11 7.87
N SER A 120 -15.24 -10.58 6.67
CA SER A 120 -16.45 -10.19 5.93
C SER A 120 -17.76 -10.53 6.67
N ASP A 121 -17.71 -11.34 7.73
CA ASP A 121 -18.83 -11.67 8.62
C ASP A 121 -18.91 -10.79 9.88
N ALA A 122 -17.91 -9.95 10.15
CA ALA A 122 -17.85 -9.04 11.30
C ALA A 122 -18.36 -7.62 11.01
N LEU A 123 -18.93 -7.39 9.82
CA LEU A 123 -19.62 -6.15 9.47
C LEU A 123 -20.97 -6.07 10.18
N VAL A 124 -20.97 -5.62 11.44
CA VAL A 124 -22.16 -5.02 12.05
C VAL A 124 -22.24 -3.60 11.49
N ASP A 125 -23.31 -3.29 10.77
CA ASP A 125 -23.56 -2.00 10.09
C ASP A 125 -22.63 -1.63 8.92
N GLY A 126 -22.22 -2.60 8.10
CA GLY A 126 -21.94 -2.38 6.66
C GLY A 126 -20.77 -1.46 6.24
N ASP A 127 -19.96 -0.94 7.16
CA ASP A 127 -19.12 0.25 6.88
C ASP A 127 -17.65 0.01 6.47
N LEU A 128 -17.20 -1.22 6.20
CA LEU A 128 -15.87 -1.41 5.58
C LEU A 128 -15.97 -1.54 4.06
N LEU A 129 -16.32 -0.43 3.41
CA LEU A 129 -16.23 -0.32 1.95
C LEU A 129 -14.77 -0.05 1.57
N CYS A 130 -14.04 -1.10 1.18
CA CYS A 130 -12.72 -0.93 0.58
C CYS A 130 -12.86 -0.22 -0.77
N THR A 131 -12.13 0.88 -0.96
CA THR A 131 -12.08 1.58 -2.24
C THR A 131 -11.37 0.73 -3.29
N LEU A 132 -11.88 0.72 -4.53
CA LEU A 132 -11.20 0.08 -5.66
C LEU A 132 -9.95 0.85 -6.13
N GLU A 133 -9.70 2.04 -5.57
CA GLU A 133 -8.54 2.87 -5.89
C GLU A 133 -7.25 2.18 -5.47
N LYS A 134 -6.37 1.87 -6.42
CA LYS A 134 -5.05 1.29 -6.13
C LYS A 134 -4.11 2.37 -5.60
N ARG A 135 -3.55 2.17 -4.40
CA ARG A 135 -2.47 3.03 -3.88
C ARG A 135 -1.12 2.58 -4.43
N PRO A 136 -0.21 3.51 -4.78
CA PRO A 136 1.13 3.15 -5.21
C PRO A 136 1.88 2.46 -4.06
N VAL A 137 2.62 1.40 -4.39
CA VAL A 137 3.56 0.74 -3.47
C VAL A 137 4.91 1.40 -3.65
N PRO A 138 5.38 2.26 -2.73
CA PRO A 138 6.65 2.93 -2.90
C PRO A 138 7.80 1.94 -2.70
N TRP A 139 8.82 2.03 -3.54
CA TRP A 139 10.08 1.33 -3.28
C TRP A 139 10.86 2.10 -2.22
N VAL A 140 11.12 1.46 -1.07
CA VAL A 140 11.82 2.05 0.08
C VAL A 140 12.86 1.08 0.60
N ALA A 141 14.06 1.56 0.88
CA ALA A 141 15.06 0.83 1.64
C ALA A 141 15.53 1.64 2.85
N VAL A 142 15.92 0.94 3.91
CA VAL A 142 16.57 1.53 5.08
C VAL A 142 18.01 1.05 5.17
N ILE A 143 18.89 1.92 5.65
CA ILE A 143 20.34 1.77 5.62
C ILE A 143 20.87 1.86 7.06
N ASP A 144 21.75 0.94 7.45
CA ASP A 144 22.41 0.94 8.76
C ASP A 144 23.71 1.75 8.78
N ALA A 145 24.32 1.91 9.96
CA ALA A 145 25.57 2.64 10.14
C ALA A 145 26.78 2.04 9.38
N HIS A 146 26.67 0.79 8.92
CA HIS A 146 27.70 0.12 8.12
C HIS A 146 27.41 0.23 6.62
N GLY A 147 26.38 0.99 6.22
CA GLY A 147 25.97 1.15 4.83
C GLY A 147 25.27 -0.06 4.23
N ARG A 148 24.95 -1.10 5.02
CA ARG A 148 24.12 -2.21 4.56
C ARG A 148 22.69 -1.73 4.44
N TRP A 149 21.92 -2.32 3.55
CA TRP A 149 20.53 -1.90 3.33
C TRP A 149 19.58 -3.09 3.32
N VAL A 150 18.34 -2.84 3.71
CA VAL A 150 17.22 -3.80 3.59
C VAL A 150 16.07 -3.12 2.87
N HIS A 151 15.36 -3.87 2.02
CA HIS A 151 14.05 -3.49 1.50
C HIS A 151 12.99 -4.19 2.37
N PRO A 152 12.45 -3.51 3.40
CA PRO A 152 11.49 -4.14 4.28
C PRO A 152 10.12 -4.21 3.61
N GLY A 153 9.28 -5.10 4.12
CA GLY A 153 7.87 -5.09 3.78
C GLY A 153 7.18 -3.83 4.32
N LEU A 154 6.17 -3.37 3.59
CA LEU A 154 5.40 -2.20 3.98
C LEU A 154 4.17 -2.63 4.79
N PRO A 155 3.83 -1.93 5.89
CA PRO A 155 2.60 -2.15 6.62
C PRO A 155 1.37 -1.86 5.74
N VAL A 156 0.39 -2.75 5.80
CA VAL A 156 -0.90 -2.60 5.12
C VAL A 156 -2.06 -2.38 6.09
N GLU A 157 -3.10 -1.71 5.60
CA GLU A 157 -4.37 -1.53 6.30
C GLU A 157 -5.31 -2.72 6.06
N ALA A 158 -6.48 -2.69 6.70
CA ALA A 158 -7.46 -3.78 6.63
C ALA A 158 -7.92 -4.16 5.20
N CYS A 159 -7.79 -3.26 4.23
CA CYS A 159 -8.09 -3.50 2.81
C CYS A 159 -6.89 -4.06 2.00
N GLY A 160 -5.78 -4.43 2.64
CA GLY A 160 -4.59 -4.98 2.00
C GLY A 160 -3.74 -3.95 1.25
N GLN A 161 -4.02 -2.66 1.45
CA GLN A 161 -3.33 -1.55 0.80
C GLN A 161 -2.32 -0.92 1.76
N VAL A 162 -1.21 -0.40 1.22
CA VAL A 162 -0.17 0.28 2.02
C VAL A 162 -0.77 1.34 2.93
N SER A 163 -0.25 1.43 4.16
CA SER A 163 -0.68 2.40 5.16
C SER A 163 -0.61 3.84 4.66
N HIS A 164 -1.73 4.56 4.82
CA HIS A 164 -1.81 5.99 4.51
C HIS A 164 -0.75 6.78 5.27
N ARG A 165 -0.59 6.47 6.56
CA ARG A 165 0.39 7.14 7.42
C ARG A 165 1.81 7.01 6.86
N LEU A 166 2.18 5.82 6.39
CA LEU A 166 3.49 5.61 5.78
C LEU A 166 3.65 6.43 4.49
N LEU A 167 2.65 6.40 3.61
CA LEU A 167 2.67 7.14 2.35
C LEU A 167 2.78 8.65 2.57
N ASP A 168 2.03 9.18 3.55
CA ASP A 168 2.06 10.60 3.91
C ASP A 168 3.42 11.00 4.47
N LEU A 169 4.02 10.15 5.33
CA LEU A 169 5.36 10.38 5.85
C LEU A 169 6.40 10.42 4.74
N ILE A 170 6.43 9.41 3.86
CA ILE A 170 7.37 9.39 2.73
C ILE A 170 7.21 10.66 1.90
N ARG A 171 5.97 11.10 1.63
CA ARG A 171 5.71 12.30 0.83
C ARG A 171 6.16 13.59 1.51
N ALA A 172 5.84 13.76 2.79
CA ALA A 172 6.03 15.02 3.51
C ALA A 172 7.43 15.18 4.12
N MET A 173 8.14 14.08 4.39
CA MET A 173 9.42 14.14 5.07
C MET A 173 10.48 14.89 4.24
N PRO A 174 11.28 15.78 4.89
CA PRO A 174 12.43 16.39 4.26
C PRO A 174 13.37 15.33 3.71
N ALA A 175 13.80 15.51 2.47
CA ALA A 175 14.69 14.58 1.81
C ALA A 175 15.60 15.30 0.82
N THR A 176 16.85 14.85 0.76
CA THR A 176 17.77 15.26 -0.31
C THR A 176 17.38 14.50 -1.57
N ARG A 177 17.15 15.22 -2.67
CA ARG A 177 16.86 14.62 -3.97
C ARG A 177 18.16 14.38 -4.73
N VAL A 178 18.31 13.18 -5.25
CA VAL A 178 19.41 12.80 -6.13
C VAL A 178 18.80 12.25 -7.42
N VAL A 179 19.17 12.84 -8.55
CA VAL A 179 18.79 12.29 -9.86
C VAL A 179 19.73 11.14 -10.14
N THR A 180 19.18 9.92 -10.25
CA THR A 180 19.97 8.74 -10.60
C THR A 180 19.79 8.45 -12.08
N THR A 181 20.84 8.65 -12.87
CA THR A 181 20.83 8.32 -14.30
C THR A 181 20.53 6.82 -14.45
N PRO A 182 19.66 6.41 -15.39
CA PRO A 182 19.44 4.99 -15.64
C PRO A 182 20.76 4.29 -15.97
N LEU A 183 21.04 3.18 -15.28
CA LEU A 183 22.14 2.29 -15.65
C LEU A 183 21.77 1.62 -16.98
N HIS A 184 22.70 1.69 -17.93
CA HIS A 184 22.63 1.04 -19.24
C HIS A 184 22.93 -0.46 -19.14
#